data_AF-A0AAD9BXU0-F1
#
_entry.id   AF-A0AAD9BXU0-F1
#
_cell.length_a   1.000
_cell.length_b   1.000
_cell.length_c   1.000
_cell.angle_alpha   90.00
_cell.angle_beta   90.00
_cell.angle_gamma   90.00
#
_symmetry.space_group_name_H-M   'P 1'
#
loop_
_entity.id
_entity.type
_entity.pdbx_description
1 polymer ?
#
loop_
_entity_poly.entity_id
_entity_poly.type
_entity_poly.pdbx_seq_one_letter_code
_entity_poly.pdbx_strand_id
1 'polypeptide(L)'
;MDLKGLRLNNLSGFYGGLFKVWGLLRKERPECCGSLFWLLREPVVRGSRFVCGVGPSLQQRLCEERILTLGQVVEVCCPRLDNAAGLASRLSLRSVRVVSLLLQSWKQQLSQSELALIAAHCNGLKSPNDNDSFPEMRCFPDLS
;
A
#
# COMPACT_ATOMS: atom_id res chain seq x y z
N MET A 1 3.96 -8.56 7.87
CA MET A 1 5.31 -8.40 7.31
C MET A 1 5.94 -9.77 7.34
N ASP A 2 6.19 -10.38 6.18
CA ASP A 2 6.90 -11.65 6.12
C ASP A 2 8.39 -11.40 6.33
N LEU A 3 8.94 -11.90 7.45
CA LEU A 3 10.35 -11.72 7.79
C LEU A 3 11.25 -12.79 7.14
N LYS A 4 10.67 -13.78 6.43
CA LYS A 4 11.40 -14.92 5.85
C LYS A 4 12.48 -14.53 4.82
N GLY A 5 12.46 -13.30 4.31
CA GLY A 5 13.46 -12.76 3.39
C GLY A 5 14.47 -11.77 4.00
N LEU A 6 14.34 -11.38 5.27
CA LEU A 6 15.23 -10.41 5.89
C LEU A 6 16.48 -11.10 6.46
N ARG A 7 17.66 -10.73 5.94
CA ARG A 7 18.94 -11.13 6.52
C ARG A 7 19.18 -10.33 7.81
N LEU A 8 18.55 -10.76 8.90
CA LEU A 8 18.68 -10.13 10.22
C LEU A 8 20.11 -10.21 10.79
N ASN A 9 20.96 -11.08 10.24
CA ASN A 9 22.35 -11.27 10.68
C ASN A 9 23.24 -10.03 10.49
N ASN A 10 22.85 -9.11 9.60
CA ASN A 10 23.58 -7.86 9.36
C ASN A 10 23.09 -6.69 10.22
N LEU A 11 22.05 -6.91 11.04
CA LEU A 11 21.51 -5.92 11.95
C LEU A 11 22.13 -6.09 13.34
N SER A 12 22.23 -5.00 14.10
CA SER A 12 22.64 -5.10 15.50
C SER A 12 21.69 -6.01 16.28
N GLY A 13 22.18 -6.64 17.35
CA GLY A 13 21.37 -7.53 18.18
C GLY A 13 20.07 -6.90 18.69
N PHE A 14 20.09 -5.58 18.93
CA PHE A 14 18.90 -4.79 19.26
C PHE A 14 17.82 -4.86 18.17
N TYR A 15 18.15 -4.49 16.93
CA TYR A 15 17.19 -4.53 15.83
C TYR A 15 16.79 -5.96 15.48
N GLY A 16 17.73 -6.91 15.55
CA GLY A 16 17.41 -8.33 15.37
C GLY A 16 16.37 -8.83 16.37
N GLY A 17 16.49 -8.43 17.65
CA GLY A 17 15.49 -8.70 18.68
C GLY A 17 14.14 -8.04 18.40
N LEU A 18 14.16 -6.75 18.03
CA LEU A 18 12.94 -5.99 17.70
C LEU A 18 12.16 -6.64 16.56
N PHE A 19 12.83 -7.03 15.46
CA PHE A 19 12.18 -7.70 14.34
C PHE A 19 11.60 -9.06 14.72
N LYS A 20 12.28 -9.82 15.59
CA LYS A 20 11.74 -11.09 16.11
C LYS A 20 10.45 -10.87 16.90
N VAL A 21 10.47 -9.95 17.87
CA VAL A 21 9.27 -9.61 18.66
C VAL A 21 8.16 -9.06 17.76
N TRP A 22 8.51 -8.19 16.82
CA TRP A 22 7.56 -7.70 15.83
C TRP A 22 6.94 -8.85 15.05
N GLY A 23 7.70 -9.89 14.67
CA GLY A 23 7.19 -11.09 14.02
C GLY A 23 6.12 -11.85 14.82
N LEU A 24 6.17 -11.78 16.16
CA LEU A 24 5.23 -12.44 17.09
C LEU A 24 3.96 -11.62 17.36
N LEU A 25 3.77 -10.51 16.66
CA LEU A 25 2.59 -9.68 16.82
C LEU A 25 1.70 -9.80 15.57
N ARG A 26 0.43 -10.11 15.78
CA ARG A 26 -0.62 -9.86 14.79
C ARG A 26 -0.96 -8.37 14.82
N LYS A 27 -0.95 -7.72 13.66
CA LYS A 27 -1.28 -6.30 13.54
C LYS A 27 -2.55 -6.16 12.75
N GLU A 28 -3.50 -5.44 13.31
CA GLU A 28 -4.78 -5.14 12.69
C GLU A 28 -4.94 -3.64 12.57
N ARG A 29 -5.45 -3.21 11.43
CA ARG A 29 -5.96 -1.85 11.27
C ARG A 29 -7.47 -1.95 11.27
N PRO A 30 -8.18 -1.27 12.19
CA PRO A 30 -9.63 -1.17 12.11
C PRO A 30 -10.04 -0.63 10.74
N GLU A 31 -11.10 -1.18 10.15
CA GLU A 31 -11.53 -0.94 8.75
C GLU A 31 -11.95 0.51 8.41
N CYS A 32 -11.71 1.48 9.30
CA CYS A 32 -12.27 2.80 9.15
C CYS A 32 -11.30 3.90 9.59
N CYS A 33 -10.13 3.97 8.95
CA CYS A 33 -9.39 5.21 9.00
C CYS A 33 -9.93 6.15 7.91
N GLY A 34 -10.94 6.95 8.26
CA GLY A 34 -11.58 7.93 7.37
C GLY A 34 -10.68 9.08 6.91
N SER A 35 -9.38 9.01 7.21
CA SER A 35 -8.37 9.97 6.78
C SER A 35 -7.94 9.69 5.36
N LEU A 36 -8.31 10.59 4.46
CA LEU A 36 -7.82 10.60 3.09
C LEU A 36 -6.30 10.84 3.06
N PHE A 37 -5.77 11.64 3.98
CA PHE A 37 -4.33 11.94 4.06
C PHE A 37 -3.50 10.69 4.31
N TRP A 38 -3.86 9.89 5.31
CA TRP A 38 -3.14 8.65 5.59
C TRP A 38 -3.38 7.57 4.54
N LEU A 39 -4.59 7.51 3.98
CA LEU A 39 -4.91 6.58 2.90
C LEU A 39 -4.03 6.81 1.66
N LEU A 40 -3.87 8.06 1.21
CA LEU A 40 -3.02 8.38 0.05
C LEU A 40 -1.52 8.19 0.33
N ARG A 41 -1.10 8.20 1.59
CA ARG A 41 0.28 7.91 2.00
C ARG A 41 0.56 6.42 2.19
N GLU A 42 -0.45 5.56 2.08
CA GLU A 42 -0.29 4.13 2.27
C GLU A 42 0.71 3.56 1.23
N PRO A 43 1.76 2.85 1.68
CA PRO A 43 2.77 2.33 0.77
C PRO A 43 2.23 1.19 -0.10
N VAL A 44 2.48 1.27 -1.41
CA VAL A 44 2.15 0.22 -2.39
C VAL A 44 3.35 -0.66 -2.76
N VAL A 45 4.55 -0.25 -2.35
CA VAL A 45 5.79 -1.04 -2.48
C VAL A 45 6.33 -1.35 -1.09
N ARG A 46 6.58 -2.63 -0.82
CA ARG A 46 7.07 -3.12 0.49
C ARG A 46 6.17 -2.71 1.69
N GLY A 47 4.93 -2.31 1.41
CA GLY A 47 3.92 -2.03 2.41
C GLY A 47 3.37 -3.30 3.05
N SER A 48 2.67 -3.14 4.17
CA SER A 48 2.00 -4.26 4.85
C SER A 48 0.63 -4.58 4.28
N ARG A 49 -0.02 -3.60 3.64
CA ARG A 49 -1.39 -3.72 3.13
C ARG A 49 -1.41 -4.11 1.65
N PHE A 50 -0.86 -3.25 0.80
CA PHE A 50 -0.82 -3.46 -0.64
C PHE A 50 0.35 -4.36 -1.04
N VAL A 51 0.05 -5.63 -1.33
CA VAL A 51 1.05 -6.62 -1.75
C VAL A 51 1.10 -6.68 -3.26
N CYS A 52 2.27 -6.42 -3.84
CA CYS A 52 2.50 -6.60 -5.28
C CYS A 52 2.84 -8.08 -5.55
N GLY A 53 1.81 -8.90 -5.79
CA GLY A 53 1.93 -10.34 -6.05
C GLY A 53 2.41 -10.73 -7.46
N VAL A 54 2.60 -9.76 -8.36
CA VAL A 54 2.85 -10.03 -9.80
C VAL A 54 4.34 -10.16 -10.15
N GLY A 55 5.21 -10.30 -9.14
CA GLY A 55 6.64 -10.58 -9.29
C GLY A 55 7.56 -9.39 -8.99
N PRO A 56 8.87 -9.66 -8.76
CA PRO A 56 9.84 -8.66 -8.31
C PRO A 56 10.12 -7.55 -9.35
N SER A 57 9.95 -7.85 -10.64
CA SER A 57 10.18 -6.88 -11.72
C SER A 57 9.20 -5.71 -11.70
N LEU A 58 7.94 -5.94 -11.32
CA LEU A 58 6.93 -4.88 -11.21
C LEU A 58 7.21 -3.96 -10.03
N GLN A 59 7.62 -4.52 -8.88
CA GLN A 59 8.03 -3.73 -7.72
C GLN A 59 9.24 -2.85 -8.04
N GLN A 60 10.20 -3.37 -8.81
CA GLN A 60 11.35 -2.59 -9.25
C GLN A 60 10.92 -1.41 -10.13
N ARG A 61 10.00 -1.61 -11.10
CA ARG A 61 9.49 -0.52 -11.93
C ARG A 61 8.75 0.54 -11.13
N LEU A 62 7.93 0.14 -10.16
CA LEU A 62 7.27 1.07 -9.24
C LEU A 62 8.29 1.93 -8.47
N CYS A 63 9.40 1.33 -8.02
CA CYS A 63 10.49 2.06 -7.38
C CYS A 63 11.20 3.04 -8.34
N GLU A 64 11.54 2.60 -9.55
CA GLU A 64 12.24 3.41 -10.55
C GLU A 64 11.42 4.65 -10.95
N GLU A 65 10.12 4.48 -11.15
CA GLU A 65 9.17 5.55 -11.47
C GLU A 65 8.67 6.32 -10.23
N ARG A 66 9.21 6.00 -9.04
CA ARG A 66 8.87 6.62 -7.75
C ARG A 66 7.37 6.55 -7.40
N ILE A 67 6.66 5.53 -7.85
CA ILE A 67 5.27 5.22 -7.48
C ILE A 67 5.29 4.31 -6.26
N LEU A 68 5.41 4.93 -5.09
CA LEU A 68 5.61 4.27 -3.79
C LEU A 68 4.36 4.29 -2.93
N THR A 69 3.44 5.24 -3.13
CA THR A 69 2.21 5.39 -2.33
C THR A 69 0.94 5.24 -3.15
N LEU A 70 -0.18 4.96 -2.48
CA LEU A 70 -1.49 4.89 -3.11
C LEU A 70 -1.85 6.22 -3.80
N GLY A 71 -1.48 7.35 -3.22
CA GLY A 71 -1.73 8.67 -3.81
C GLY A 71 -1.12 8.83 -5.20
N GLN A 72 0.12 8.38 -5.40
CA GLN A 72 0.78 8.44 -6.70
C GLN A 72 0.14 7.49 -7.72
N VAL A 73 -0.42 6.37 -7.26
CA VAL A 73 -1.22 5.48 -8.11
C VAL A 73 -2.54 6.17 -8.48
N VAL A 74 -3.20 6.81 -7.51
CA VAL A 74 -4.47 7.52 -7.68
C VAL A 74 -4.31 8.68 -8.67
N GLU A 75 -3.22 9.44 -8.63
CA GLU A 75 -2.94 10.50 -9.62
C GLU A 75 -2.98 10.02 -11.07
N VAL A 76 -2.57 8.77 -11.32
CA VAL A 76 -2.57 8.17 -12.66
C VAL A 76 -3.90 7.46 -12.97
N CYS A 77 -4.53 6.88 -11.94
CA CYS A 77 -5.64 5.94 -12.08
C CYS A 77 -7.01 6.45 -11.62
N CYS A 78 -7.12 7.72 -11.20
CA CYS A 78 -8.37 8.35 -10.80
C CYS A 78 -9.49 8.18 -11.85
N PRO A 79 -10.77 8.20 -11.44
CA PRO A 79 -11.27 8.28 -10.05
C PRO A 79 -11.49 6.93 -9.36
N ARG A 80 -11.40 5.82 -10.08
CA ARG A 80 -11.84 4.50 -9.60
C ARG A 80 -10.73 3.45 -9.61
N LEU A 81 -9.46 3.84 -9.81
CA LEU A 81 -8.29 2.97 -9.90
C LEU A 81 -8.31 1.99 -11.10
N ASP A 82 -8.87 2.39 -12.24
CA ASP A 82 -9.16 1.53 -13.41
C ASP A 82 -8.28 1.83 -14.61
N ASN A 83 -7.52 2.94 -14.60
CA ASN A 83 -6.63 3.32 -15.70
C ASN A 83 -5.35 2.46 -15.74
N ALA A 84 -5.52 1.15 -15.88
CA ALA A 84 -4.40 0.22 -15.98
C ALA A 84 -3.49 0.53 -17.18
N ALA A 85 -4.05 1.05 -18.26
CA ALA A 85 -3.28 1.45 -19.44
C ALA A 85 -2.37 2.65 -19.14
N GLY A 86 -2.88 3.68 -18.47
CA GLY A 86 -2.10 4.85 -18.05
C GLY A 86 -0.96 4.47 -17.10
N LEU A 87 -1.25 3.62 -16.10
CA LEU A 87 -0.23 3.15 -15.18
C LEU A 87 0.79 2.21 -15.86
N ALA A 88 0.36 1.35 -16.78
CA ALA A 88 1.28 0.53 -17.57
C ALA A 88 2.20 1.39 -18.44
N SER A 89 1.67 2.43 -19.08
CA SER A 89 2.45 3.39 -19.86
C SER A 89 3.47 4.11 -18.97
N ARG A 90 3.04 4.59 -17.79
CA ARG A 90 3.95 5.25 -16.83
C ARG A 90 5.08 4.33 -16.37
N LEU A 91 4.78 3.04 -16.16
CA LEU A 91 5.75 2.03 -15.76
C LEU A 91 6.57 1.43 -16.92
N SER A 92 6.39 1.94 -18.15
CA SER A 92 7.03 1.41 -19.37
C SER A 92 6.78 -0.10 -19.55
N LEU A 93 5.59 -0.57 -19.18
CA LEU A 93 5.17 -1.97 -19.29
C LEU A 93 4.39 -2.19 -20.59
N ARG A 94 4.78 -3.25 -21.32
CA ARG A 94 4.05 -3.68 -22.53
C ARG A 94 2.71 -4.36 -22.21
N SER A 95 2.63 -5.02 -21.05
CA SER A 95 1.45 -5.79 -20.65
C SER A 95 0.58 -5.00 -19.69
N VAL A 96 -0.56 -4.52 -20.18
CA VAL A 96 -1.59 -3.87 -19.35
C VAL A 96 -2.22 -4.88 -18.38
N ARG A 97 -2.32 -6.16 -18.76
CA ARG A 97 -2.95 -7.21 -17.96
C ARG A 97 -2.35 -7.35 -16.57
N VAL A 98 -1.02 -7.27 -16.46
CA VAL A 98 -0.30 -7.35 -15.19
C VAL A 98 -0.70 -6.21 -14.25
N VAL A 99 -0.85 -5.00 -14.80
CA VAL A 99 -1.26 -3.81 -14.06
C VAL A 99 -2.75 -3.88 -13.70
N SER A 100 -3.60 -4.38 -14.59
CA SER A 100 -5.02 -4.59 -14.29
C SER A 100 -5.23 -5.54 -13.11
N LEU A 101 -4.52 -6.67 -13.09
CA LEU A 101 -4.59 -7.63 -11.98
C LEU A 101 -4.09 -7.03 -10.66
N LEU A 102 -3.01 -6.25 -10.72
CA LEU A 102 -2.48 -5.54 -9.55
C LEU A 102 -3.53 -4.55 -8.99
N LEU A 103 -4.09 -3.70 -9.85
CA LEU A 103 -5.09 -2.72 -9.45
C LEU A 103 -6.36 -3.38 -8.91
N GLN A 104 -6.81 -4.48 -9.52
CA GLN A 104 -7.92 -5.27 -8.99
C GLN A 104 -7.63 -5.83 -7.60
N SER A 105 -6.43 -6.37 -7.38
CA SER A 105 -6.01 -6.87 -6.06
C SER A 105 -5.99 -5.75 -5.01
N TRP A 106 -5.45 -4.58 -5.34
CA TRP A 106 -5.45 -3.44 -4.43
C TRP A 106 -6.84 -2.88 -4.15
N LYS A 107 -7.73 -2.84 -5.16
CA LYS A 107 -9.15 -2.46 -4.96
C LYS A 107 -9.85 -3.38 -3.97
N GLN A 108 -9.61 -4.69 -4.03
CA GLN A 108 -10.21 -5.65 -3.11
C GLN A 108 -9.72 -5.49 -1.66
N GLN A 109 -8.58 -4.82 -1.45
CA GLN A 109 -8.04 -4.52 -0.13
C GLN A 109 -8.54 -3.19 0.45
N LEU A 110 -9.26 -2.39 -0.35
CA LEU A 110 -9.88 -1.13 0.05
C LEU A 110 -11.33 -1.40 0.47
N SER A 111 -11.75 -0.77 1.57
CA SER A 111 -13.16 -0.79 1.96
C SER A 111 -13.99 0.11 1.05
N GLN A 112 -15.31 -0.09 1.07
CA GLN A 112 -16.23 0.74 0.28
C GLN A 112 -16.16 2.23 0.67
N SER A 113 -15.90 2.53 1.95
CA SER A 113 -15.75 3.90 2.43
C SER A 113 -14.46 4.54 1.92
N GLU A 114 -13.35 3.81 1.86
CA GLU A 114 -12.09 4.30 1.31
C GLU A 114 -12.15 4.54 -0.20
N LEU A 115 -12.82 3.64 -0.94
CA LEU A 115 -13.08 3.86 -2.37
C LEU A 115 -13.90 5.14 -2.60
N ALA A 116 -14.91 5.38 -1.76
CA ALA A 116 -15.69 6.62 -1.81
C ALA A 116 -14.85 7.86 -1.47
N LEU A 117 -13.92 7.76 -0.51
CA LEU A 117 -12.98 8.84 -0.17
C LEU A 117 -12.06 9.19 -1.33
N ILE A 118 -11.49 8.17 -2.00
CA ILE A 118 -10.64 8.35 -3.18
C ILE A 118 -11.45 8.98 -4.32
N ALA A 119 -12.67 8.50 -4.58
CA ALA A 119 -13.53 9.07 -5.62
C ALA A 119 -13.88 10.54 -5.34
N ALA A 120 -14.23 10.88 -4.10
CA ALA A 120 -14.48 12.26 -3.69
C ALA A 120 -13.23 13.14 -3.87
N HIS A 121 -12.04 12.60 -3.57
CA HIS A 121 -10.77 13.30 -3.79
C HIS A 121 -10.51 13.59 -5.27
N CYS A 122 -10.62 12.58 -6.13
CA CYS A 122 -10.41 12.72 -7.56
C CYS A 122 -11.40 13.70 -8.22
N ASN A 123 -12.61 13.84 -7.65
CA ASN A 123 -13.61 14.81 -8.11
C ASN A 123 -13.44 16.20 -7.50
N GLY A 124 -12.39 16.44 -6.71
CA GLY A 124 -12.13 17.73 -6.04
C GLY A 124 -13.06 18.03 -4.87
N LEU A 125 -13.88 17.07 -4.43
CA LEU A 125 -14.84 17.23 -3.34
C LEU A 125 -14.21 17.06 -1.95
N LYS A 126 -13.05 16.40 -1.85
CA LYS A 126 -12.33 16.19 -0.60
C LYS A 126 -10.83 16.39 -0.78
N SER A 127 -10.22 17.21 0.08
CA SER A 127 -8.77 17.38 0.16
C SER A 127 -8.18 16.57 1.33
N PRO A 128 -6.94 16.10 1.21
CA PRO A 128 -6.20 15.54 2.34
C PRO A 128 -6.05 16.58 3.46
N ASN A 129 -6.26 16.17 4.70
CA ASN A 129 -6.01 17.00 5.89
C ASN A 129 -4.82 16.43 6.66
N ASP A 130 -3.74 17.19 6.77
CA ASP A 130 -2.51 16.79 7.46
C ASP A 130 -2.66 16.78 8.99
N ASN A 131 -3.72 17.39 9.53
CA ASN A 131 -4.07 17.33 10.94
C ASN A 131 -4.86 16.06 11.31
N ASP A 132 -5.18 15.20 10.35
CA ASP A 132 -5.85 13.93 10.62
C ASP A 132 -4.96 13.05 11.52
N SER A 133 -5.54 12.51 12.59
CA SER A 133 -4.83 11.60 13.48
C SER A 133 -4.36 10.35 12.74
N PHE A 134 -3.20 9.84 13.12
CA PHE A 134 -2.66 8.60 12.57
C PHE A 134 -3.65 7.44 12.75
N PRO A 135 -3.83 6.56 11.74
CA PRO A 135 -4.74 5.42 11.84
C PRO A 135 -4.44 4.57 13.07
N GLU A 136 -5.50 4.19 13.79
CA GLU A 136 -5.35 3.25 14.89
C GLU A 136 -4.73 1.94 14.37
N MET A 137 -3.72 1.43 15.07
CA MET A 137 -3.11 0.14 14.79
C MET A 137 -3.14 -0.68 16.06
N ARG A 138 -3.85 -1.80 16.02
CA ARG A 138 -3.96 -2.73 17.14
C ARG A 138 -2.96 -3.84 16.95
N CYS A 139 -2.19 -4.12 17.99
CA CYS A 139 -1.20 -5.19 18.02
C CYS A 139 -1.64 -6.22 19.05
N PHE A 140 -1.71 -7.47 18.65
CA PHE A 140 -2.05 -8.61 19.51
C PHE A 140 -0.90 -9.61 19.51
N PRO A 141 -0.59 -10.27 20.63
CA PRO A 141 0.31 -11.40 20.64
C PRO A 141 -0.21 -12.51 19.71
N ASP A 142 0.65 -12.98 18.82
CA ASP A 142 0.41 -14.12 17.93
C ASP A 142 1.32 -15.26 18.39
N LEU A 143 0.81 -16.05 19.34
CA LEU A 143 1.54 -17.12 20.03
C LEU A 143 1.28 -18.51 19.42
N SER A 144 0.64 -18.56 18.24
CA SER A 144 0.28 -19.79 17.52
C SER A 144 1.49 -20.48 16.91
#